data_AF-A0A378BCY5-F1
#
_entry.id   AF-A0A378BCY5-F1
#
_cell.length_a   1.000
_cell.length_b   1.000
_cell.length_c   1.000
_cell.angle_alpha   90.00
_cell.angle_beta   90.00
_cell.angle_gamma   90.00
#
_symmetry.space_group_name_H-M   'P 1'
#
loop_
_entity.id
_entity.type
_entity.pdbx_description
1 polymer ?
#
loop_
_entity_poly.entity_id
_entity_poly.type
_entity_poly.pdbx_seq_one_letter_code
_entity_poly.pdbx_strand_id
1 'polypeptide(L)'
;MGGREVGGLATMLAAHMDFVPDDLQRLARFWGTERLAQTPGLTAVELFAAIGRGEVKAVWIMGTNPVVSLPDSHAVSQALAACPLVIVSDVAAQTDTGRFAHIRFPALAWGEKNGTVTNSERRISRQRSFLPPPGEAKADWWIIARVGQALGYREAFAWQHPHDVFREHAALSGFENDGQRAFDIGALADLSREAWDAMPPVRWPVSRSEAAWDITRGWHGDGRLRMVPVTPQPTRATTDAFYPLILNSGRIRDQWHTMTRTGAVPRLMQHIAEPMVEVAPQDAVRYQLPADGLARIWSRHGVMVAKVAISEGQRPGSLFVPMHWNNQFARQGRVNNLLAAVMDPYSGQPESKQAAVAIAAWQPAWHSELFCREPLPFPAAWHWRRRAAPGVLHYSLAGEASARQWLSAWCARRGWQLQVADGGAVWNLLAWHQGRLMLGWWSDAREPAVDCAWISAAFAAPPSDAVQRHALLSGRPGAAVAPRGRIVCSCFWGGGMVN
;
A
#
# COMPACT_ATOMS: atom_id res chain seq x y z
N MET A 1 -4.56 2.59 14.65
CA MET A 1 -5.38 3.80 14.82
C MET A 1 -4.78 4.59 15.98
N GLY A 2 -5.22 5.81 16.29
CA GLY A 2 -4.47 6.76 17.12
C GLY A 2 -4.15 8.07 16.41
N GLY A 3 -4.30 8.10 15.08
CA GLY A 3 -3.98 9.28 14.26
C GLY A 3 -4.94 10.44 14.49
N ARG A 4 -6.22 10.19 14.81
CA ARG A 4 -7.21 11.25 15.02
C ARG A 4 -7.02 11.92 16.37
N GLU A 5 -6.72 11.13 17.39
CA GLU A 5 -6.46 11.56 18.75
C GLU A 5 -5.31 12.57 18.81
N VAL A 6 -4.29 12.42 17.95
CA VAL A 6 -3.12 13.30 17.86
C VAL A 6 -3.28 14.45 16.85
N GLY A 7 -4.47 14.67 16.27
CA GLY A 7 -4.70 15.75 15.30
C GLY A 7 -4.18 15.45 13.88
N GLY A 8 -4.07 14.18 13.50
CA GLY A 8 -3.62 13.75 12.17
C GLY A 8 -4.64 13.93 11.04
N LEU A 9 -5.63 14.81 11.21
CA LEU A 9 -6.57 15.23 10.17
C LEU A 9 -6.41 16.72 9.93
N ALA A 10 -6.43 17.15 8.68
CA ALA A 10 -6.32 18.58 8.35
C ALA A 10 -7.49 19.42 8.93
N THR A 11 -8.60 18.77 9.27
CA THR A 11 -9.83 19.40 9.74
C THR A 11 -10.06 19.30 11.25
N MET A 12 -9.08 18.79 12.01
CA MET A 12 -9.19 18.59 13.46
C MET A 12 -7.84 18.88 14.14
N LEU A 13 -7.87 19.60 15.25
CA LEU A 13 -6.71 19.85 16.10
C LEU A 13 -6.41 18.62 16.98
N ALA A 14 -5.23 18.60 17.60
CA ALA A 14 -4.87 17.54 18.55
C ALA A 14 -5.88 17.41 19.70
N ALA A 15 -6.01 16.22 20.26
CA ALA A 15 -6.93 15.90 21.35
C ALA A 15 -8.43 16.12 21.03
N HIS A 16 -8.83 15.87 19.78
CA HIS A 16 -10.21 16.04 19.29
C HIS A 16 -10.77 17.45 19.49
N MET A 17 -9.92 18.46 19.40
CA MET A 17 -10.33 19.85 19.37
C MET A 17 -10.67 20.28 17.93
N ASP A 18 -11.55 21.26 17.80
CA ASP A 18 -12.00 21.84 16.54
C ASP A 18 -11.39 23.24 16.31
N PHE A 19 -11.52 23.76 15.08
CA PHE A 19 -11.10 25.12 14.74
C PHE A 19 -12.13 26.17 15.19
N VAL A 20 -12.45 26.18 16.49
CA VAL A 20 -13.34 27.16 17.13
C VAL A 20 -12.57 28.02 18.13
N PRO A 21 -13.02 29.25 18.44
CA PRO A 21 -12.25 30.19 19.27
C PRO A 21 -11.77 29.61 20.61
N ASP A 22 -12.63 28.90 21.33
CA ASP A 22 -12.29 28.37 22.67
C ASP A 22 -11.18 27.31 22.61
N ASP A 23 -11.24 26.42 21.61
CA ASP A 23 -10.25 25.37 21.40
C ASP A 23 -8.91 25.94 20.91
N LEU A 24 -8.95 26.91 20.00
CA LEU A 24 -7.75 27.62 19.53
C LEU A 24 -7.05 28.36 20.67
N GLN A 25 -7.80 29.07 21.51
CA GLN A 25 -7.23 29.77 22.67
C GLN A 25 -6.66 28.82 23.71
N ARG A 26 -7.32 27.68 23.95
CA ARG A 26 -6.84 26.62 24.84
C ARG A 26 -5.53 26.02 24.35
N LEU A 27 -5.46 25.68 23.06
CA LEU A 27 -4.25 25.15 22.45
C LEU A 27 -3.11 26.17 22.48
N ALA A 28 -3.41 27.45 22.21
CA ALA A 28 -2.46 28.56 22.30
C ALA A 28 -1.88 28.70 23.72
N ARG A 29 -2.73 28.63 24.75
CA ARG A 29 -2.29 28.65 26.16
C ARG A 29 -1.41 27.45 26.50
N PHE A 30 -1.80 26.25 26.08
CA PHE A 30 -1.03 25.03 26.38
C PHE A 30 0.37 25.05 25.76
N TRP A 31 0.47 25.41 24.47
CA TRP A 31 1.75 25.46 23.77
C TRP A 31 2.52 26.78 23.94
N GLY A 32 1.92 27.79 24.58
CA GLY A 32 2.53 29.11 24.75
C GLY A 32 2.81 29.82 23.43
N THR A 33 1.91 29.71 22.44
CA THR A 33 2.10 30.27 21.10
C THR A 33 0.96 31.21 20.70
N GLU A 34 1.31 32.32 20.05
CA GLU A 34 0.35 33.24 19.41
C GLU A 34 0.10 32.89 17.94
N ARG A 35 0.85 31.92 17.38
CA ARG A 35 0.78 31.55 15.96
C ARG A 35 0.22 30.14 15.81
N LEU A 36 -1.08 30.08 15.54
CA LEU A 36 -1.80 28.85 15.20
C LEU A 36 -2.56 29.02 13.88
N ALA A 37 -2.76 27.91 13.18
CA ALA A 37 -3.70 27.86 12.07
C ALA A 37 -5.11 28.17 12.59
N GLN A 38 -5.79 29.13 11.97
CA GLN A 38 -7.12 29.60 12.38
C GLN A 38 -8.26 28.83 11.69
N THR A 39 -7.95 28.06 10.65
CA THR A 39 -8.93 27.33 9.85
C THR A 39 -8.43 25.94 9.48
N PRO A 40 -9.33 24.99 9.17
CA PRO A 40 -8.98 23.70 8.61
C PRO A 40 -8.04 23.79 7.42
N GLY A 41 -7.08 22.86 7.35
CA GLY A 41 -6.25 22.67 6.17
C GLY A 41 -6.96 21.86 5.07
N LEU A 42 -6.26 21.68 3.95
CA LEU A 42 -6.75 20.89 2.82
C LEU A 42 -6.81 19.39 3.17
N THR A 43 -7.92 18.74 2.84
CA THR A 43 -8.01 17.26 2.92
C THR A 43 -7.08 16.62 1.89
N ALA A 44 -6.83 15.31 1.99
CA ALA A 44 -5.83 14.65 1.15
C ALA A 44 -6.06 14.85 -0.36
N VAL A 45 -7.29 14.66 -0.86
CA VAL A 45 -7.59 14.83 -2.30
C VAL A 45 -7.44 16.30 -2.71
N GLU A 46 -7.92 17.24 -1.89
CA GLU A 46 -7.80 18.69 -2.14
C GLU A 46 -6.33 19.15 -2.13
N LEU A 47 -5.53 18.62 -1.21
CA LEU A 47 -4.10 18.89 -1.11
C LEU A 47 -3.39 18.56 -2.42
N PHE A 48 -3.61 17.35 -2.97
CA PHE A 48 -2.97 16.96 -4.24
C PHE A 48 -3.52 17.74 -5.43
N ALA A 49 -4.80 18.12 -5.43
CA ALA A 49 -5.35 19.01 -6.43
C ALA A 49 -4.70 20.42 -6.35
N ALA A 50 -4.49 20.96 -5.15
CA ALA A 50 -3.85 22.25 -4.91
C ALA A 50 -2.36 22.24 -5.29
N ILE A 51 -1.65 21.12 -5.09
CA ILE A 51 -0.31 20.92 -5.64
C ILE A 51 -0.35 20.98 -7.17
N GLY A 52 -1.30 20.30 -7.81
CA GLY A 52 -1.49 20.33 -9.27
C GLY A 52 -1.78 21.73 -9.82
N ARG A 53 -2.46 22.59 -9.04
CA ARG A 53 -2.70 24.01 -9.36
C ARG A 53 -1.51 24.93 -9.01
N GLY A 54 -0.47 24.43 -8.34
CA GLY A 54 0.70 25.22 -7.93
C GLY A 54 0.51 26.08 -6.68
N GLU A 55 -0.62 25.92 -5.96
CA GLU A 55 -0.91 26.63 -4.70
C GLU A 55 -0.06 26.08 -3.56
N VAL A 56 0.15 24.77 -3.52
CA VAL A 56 1.02 24.09 -2.55
C VAL A 56 2.34 23.73 -3.21
N LYS A 57 3.43 24.33 -2.71
CA LYS A 57 4.78 24.22 -3.30
C LYS A 57 5.70 23.25 -2.58
N ALA A 58 5.33 22.82 -1.37
CA ALA A 58 6.06 21.85 -0.59
C ALA A 58 5.09 20.86 0.04
N VAL A 59 5.40 19.57 -0.04
CA VAL A 59 4.63 18.50 0.59
C VAL A 59 5.57 17.52 1.28
N TRP A 60 5.25 17.16 2.52
CA TRP A 60 5.93 16.08 3.25
C TRP A 60 4.99 14.90 3.44
N ILE A 61 5.29 13.80 2.76
CA ILE A 61 4.50 12.57 2.78
C ILE A 61 5.18 11.56 3.71
N MET A 62 4.48 11.16 4.77
CA MET A 62 5.02 10.28 5.80
C MET A 62 4.23 8.98 5.89
N GLY A 63 4.89 7.84 5.68
CA GLY A 63 4.30 6.51 5.90
C GLY A 63 3.09 6.18 5.03
N THR A 64 2.97 6.79 3.84
CA THR A 64 1.86 6.56 2.91
C THR A 64 2.33 6.65 1.45
N ASN A 65 1.54 6.08 0.53
CA ASN A 65 1.88 5.98 -0.90
C ASN A 65 0.71 6.52 -1.77
N PRO A 66 0.44 7.83 -1.75
CA PRO A 66 -0.71 8.48 -2.40
C PRO A 66 -0.80 8.25 -3.90
N VAL A 67 0.33 8.09 -4.59
CA VAL A 67 0.38 7.72 -6.02
C VAL A 67 -0.32 6.39 -6.30
N VAL A 68 -0.51 5.54 -5.28
CA VAL A 68 -1.24 4.28 -5.40
C VAL A 68 -2.58 4.33 -4.70
N SER A 69 -2.69 5.00 -3.55
CA SER A 69 -3.87 4.90 -2.68
C SER A 69 -4.95 5.95 -2.91
N LEU A 70 -4.64 7.09 -3.55
CA LEU A 70 -5.62 8.15 -3.82
C LEU A 70 -6.34 7.92 -5.16
N PRO A 71 -7.62 8.35 -5.28
CA PRO A 71 -8.30 8.37 -6.58
C PRO A 71 -7.59 9.32 -7.54
N ASP A 72 -7.84 9.14 -8.83
CA ASP A 72 -7.10 9.81 -9.90
C ASP A 72 -5.58 9.79 -9.66
N SER A 73 -5.07 8.59 -9.42
CA SER A 73 -3.65 8.34 -9.14
C SER A 73 -2.72 8.88 -10.24
N HIS A 74 -3.23 9.11 -11.46
CA HIS A 74 -2.48 9.76 -12.53
C HIS A 74 -2.31 11.26 -12.26
N ALA A 75 -3.38 11.99 -11.97
CA ALA A 75 -3.30 13.41 -11.60
C ALA A 75 -2.39 13.63 -10.38
N VAL A 76 -2.46 12.75 -9.37
CA VAL A 76 -1.56 12.77 -8.20
C VAL A 76 -0.09 12.63 -8.62
N SER A 77 0.21 11.74 -9.58
CA SER A 77 1.57 11.56 -10.11
C SER A 77 2.06 12.81 -10.83
N GLN A 78 1.20 13.46 -11.62
CA GLN A 78 1.53 14.70 -12.34
C GLN A 78 1.75 15.87 -11.37
N ALA A 79 0.89 16.00 -10.37
CA ALA A 79 1.01 17.03 -9.32
C ALA A 79 2.35 16.89 -8.58
N LEU A 80 2.73 15.67 -8.17
CA LEU A 80 4.00 15.45 -7.51
C LEU A 80 5.21 15.67 -8.41
N ALA A 81 5.13 15.33 -9.70
CA ALA A 81 6.19 15.60 -10.65
C ALA A 81 6.46 17.10 -10.86
N ALA A 82 5.42 17.94 -10.73
CA ALA A 82 5.51 19.39 -10.86
C ALA A 82 5.74 20.13 -9.53
N CYS A 83 5.62 19.46 -8.39
CA CYS A 83 5.74 20.08 -7.07
C CYS A 83 7.20 20.49 -6.78
N PRO A 84 7.49 21.76 -6.44
CA PRO A 84 8.85 22.24 -6.21
C PRO A 84 9.62 21.51 -5.11
N LEU A 85 8.94 21.01 -4.08
CA LEU A 85 9.57 20.26 -3.00
C LEU A 85 8.66 19.11 -2.53
N VAL A 86 9.17 17.90 -2.67
CA VAL A 86 8.51 16.66 -2.20
C VAL A 86 9.46 15.97 -1.24
N ILE A 87 9.04 15.84 0.00
CA ILE A 87 9.76 15.13 1.06
C ILE A 87 9.02 13.82 1.33
N VAL A 88 9.72 12.70 1.39
CA VAL A 88 9.13 11.39 1.71
C VAL A 88 9.85 10.75 2.88
N SER A 89 9.11 10.46 3.96
CA SER A 89 9.56 9.57 5.04
C SER A 89 8.89 8.21 4.88
N ASP A 90 9.67 7.18 4.59
CA ASP A 90 9.14 5.82 4.37
C ASP A 90 10.14 4.77 4.88
N VAL A 91 9.60 3.60 5.21
CA VAL A 91 10.34 2.41 5.60
C VAL A 91 10.79 1.61 4.37
N ALA A 92 10.09 1.78 3.25
CA ALA A 92 10.36 1.09 2.00
C ALA A 92 11.25 1.94 1.08
N ALA A 93 12.36 1.35 0.64
CA ALA A 93 13.29 1.99 -0.30
C ALA A 93 12.69 2.21 -1.70
N GLN A 94 11.66 1.48 -2.10
CA GLN A 94 11.03 1.59 -3.41
C GLN A 94 9.51 1.70 -3.25
N THR A 95 8.97 2.90 -3.47
CA THR A 95 7.54 3.18 -3.53
C THR A 95 7.26 4.09 -4.72
N ASP A 96 6.05 4.02 -5.26
CA ASP A 96 5.63 4.86 -6.38
C ASP A 96 5.72 6.35 -6.04
N THR A 97 5.30 6.73 -4.83
CA THR A 97 5.41 8.11 -4.33
C THR A 97 6.86 8.53 -4.12
N GLY A 98 7.71 7.63 -3.58
CA GLY A 98 9.12 7.91 -3.34
C GLY A 98 9.93 8.26 -4.59
N ARG A 99 9.43 7.94 -5.80
CA ARG A 99 10.07 8.30 -7.08
C ARG A 99 10.02 9.80 -7.38
N PHE A 100 9.11 10.54 -6.75
CA PHE A 100 8.97 11.99 -6.92
C PHE A 100 9.67 12.78 -5.79
N ALA A 101 10.25 12.08 -4.82
CA ALA A 101 10.86 12.72 -3.66
C ALA A 101 12.17 13.44 -4.03
N HIS A 102 12.27 14.70 -3.63
CA HIS A 102 13.50 15.49 -3.66
C HIS A 102 14.35 15.18 -2.42
N ILE A 103 13.69 14.96 -1.27
CA ILE A 103 14.33 14.57 -0.01
C ILE A 103 13.68 13.28 0.49
N ARG A 104 14.49 12.33 0.94
CA ARG A 104 14.03 11.04 1.46
C ARG A 104 14.60 10.78 2.83
N PHE A 105 13.73 10.54 3.80
CA PHE A 105 14.14 10.15 5.15
C PHE A 105 13.84 8.66 5.39
N PRO A 106 14.85 7.84 5.73
CA PRO A 106 14.63 6.46 6.14
C PRO A 106 13.95 6.43 7.51
N ALA A 107 12.69 5.99 7.53
CA ALA A 107 11.90 5.91 8.76
C ALA A 107 11.98 4.50 9.37
N LEU A 108 11.85 4.40 10.69
CA LEU A 108 11.75 3.10 11.38
C LEU A 108 10.45 2.37 11.01
N ALA A 109 10.51 1.05 10.88
CA ALA A 109 9.36 0.16 10.77
C ALA A 109 8.77 -0.21 12.14
N TRP A 110 7.62 -0.90 12.13
CA TRP A 110 6.88 -1.25 13.36
C TRP A 110 7.74 -1.97 14.41
N GLY A 111 8.53 -2.98 14.01
CA GLY A 111 9.36 -3.74 14.95
C GLY A 111 10.54 -2.98 15.54
N GLU A 112 10.89 -1.83 14.96
CA GLU A 112 12.04 -1.02 15.34
C GLU A 112 11.62 0.20 16.19
N LYS A 113 10.35 0.61 16.09
CA LYS A 113 9.79 1.76 16.80
C LYS A 113 9.54 1.48 18.28
N ASN A 114 9.60 2.54 19.08
CA ASN A 114 9.17 2.57 20.48
C ASN A 114 8.11 3.67 20.65
N GLY A 115 6.97 3.35 21.27
CA GLY A 115 5.85 4.29 21.44
C GLY A 115 4.56 3.61 21.91
N THR A 116 3.41 4.14 21.48
CA THR A 116 2.08 3.57 21.75
C THR A 116 1.29 3.41 20.46
N VAL A 117 0.31 2.49 20.48
CA VAL A 117 -0.65 2.28 19.40
C VAL A 117 -2.05 2.21 19.96
N THR A 118 -3.02 2.80 19.25
CA THR A 118 -4.43 2.76 19.64
C THR A 118 -5.22 1.88 18.67
N ASN A 119 -5.98 0.90 19.18
CA ASN A 119 -6.83 0.05 18.35
C ASN A 119 -8.27 0.62 18.24
N SER A 120 -9.16 -0.09 17.54
CA SER A 120 -10.54 0.35 17.26
C SER A 120 -11.41 0.53 18.51
N GLU A 121 -11.09 -0.18 19.60
CA GLU A 121 -11.85 -0.12 20.86
C GLU A 121 -11.27 0.93 21.83
N ARG A 122 -10.46 1.88 21.32
CA ARG A 122 -9.80 2.93 22.11
C ARG A 122 -8.69 2.44 23.04
N ARG A 123 -8.23 1.20 22.87
CA ARG A 123 -7.16 0.64 23.72
C ARG A 123 -5.79 1.10 23.24
N ILE A 124 -5.09 1.76 24.14
CA ILE A 124 -3.70 2.21 24.03
C ILE A 124 -2.81 1.10 24.58
N SER A 125 -1.90 0.62 23.75
CA SER A 125 -0.92 -0.41 24.11
C SER A 125 0.50 0.09 23.87
N ARG A 126 1.45 -0.32 24.72
CA ARG A 126 2.88 -0.06 24.51
C ARG A 126 3.43 -0.86 23.33
N GLN A 127 4.01 -0.16 22.36
CA GLN A 127 4.83 -0.74 21.30
C GLN A 127 6.30 -0.64 21.69
N ARG A 128 6.94 -1.78 21.93
CA ARG A 128 8.36 -1.87 22.27
C ARG A 128 9.14 -2.34 21.05
N SER A 129 10.31 -1.73 20.86
CA SER A 129 11.23 -2.17 19.82
C SER A 129 11.77 -3.56 20.17
N PHE A 130 11.80 -4.45 19.19
CA PHE A 130 12.41 -5.78 19.29
C PHE A 130 13.41 -6.04 18.15
N LEU A 131 13.66 -5.03 17.31
CA LEU A 131 14.68 -5.04 16.27
C LEU A 131 15.49 -3.74 16.34
N PRO A 132 16.82 -3.79 16.12
CA PRO A 132 17.61 -2.58 16.03
C PRO A 132 17.22 -1.75 14.78
N PRO A 133 17.35 -0.42 14.83
CA PRO A 133 17.23 0.43 13.63
C PRO A 133 18.12 -0.05 12.48
N PRO A 134 17.58 -0.21 11.26
CA PRO A 134 18.38 -0.55 10.10
C PRO A 134 19.18 0.68 9.62
N GLY A 135 20.51 0.54 9.57
CA GLY A 135 21.41 1.60 9.10
C GLY A 135 21.19 2.92 9.85
N GLU A 136 20.90 3.99 9.12
CA GLU A 136 20.69 5.33 9.66
C GLU A 136 19.22 5.67 9.92
N ALA A 137 18.30 4.70 9.81
CA ALA A 137 16.87 4.95 9.97
C ALA A 137 16.55 5.56 11.35
N LYS A 138 15.64 6.55 11.36
CA LYS A 138 15.22 7.27 12.58
C LYS A 138 13.71 7.24 12.73
N ALA A 139 13.26 7.39 13.97
CA ALA A 139 11.83 7.47 14.26
C ALA A 139 11.23 8.73 13.63
N ASP A 140 9.98 8.66 13.15
CA ASP A 140 9.31 9.79 12.50
C ASP A 140 9.27 11.05 13.39
N TRP A 141 8.98 10.89 14.68
CA TRP A 141 8.97 12.00 15.65
C TRP A 141 10.35 12.68 15.76
N TRP A 142 11.42 11.89 15.70
CA TRP A 142 12.79 12.40 15.80
C TRP A 142 13.14 13.21 14.55
N ILE A 143 12.75 12.71 13.37
CA ILE A 143 12.98 13.41 12.09
C ILE A 143 12.24 14.75 12.11
N ILE A 144 10.95 14.76 12.48
CA ILE A 144 10.17 15.99 12.64
C ILE A 144 10.84 16.94 13.64
N ALA A 145 11.27 16.44 14.79
CA ALA A 145 11.94 17.24 15.80
C ALA A 145 13.21 17.89 15.24
N ARG A 146 14.08 17.13 14.57
CA ARG A 146 15.30 17.70 13.98
C ARG A 146 15.01 18.77 12.93
N VAL A 147 14.00 18.58 12.09
CA VAL A 147 13.58 19.61 11.12
C VAL A 147 13.07 20.86 11.85
N GLY A 148 12.21 20.71 12.86
CA GLY A 148 11.73 21.83 13.68
C GLY A 148 12.87 22.61 14.35
N GLN A 149 13.85 21.91 14.91
CA GLN A 149 15.04 22.55 15.49
C GLN A 149 15.89 23.29 14.44
N ALA A 150 16.06 22.72 13.24
CA ALA A 150 16.79 23.36 12.15
C ALA A 150 16.07 24.60 11.60
N LEU A 151 14.74 24.66 11.73
CA LEU A 151 13.91 25.82 11.40
C LEU A 151 13.89 26.90 12.50
N GLY A 152 14.63 26.72 13.60
CA GLY A 152 14.76 27.69 14.68
C GLY A 152 13.88 27.43 15.91
N TYR A 153 13.08 26.37 15.93
CA TYR A 153 12.18 26.04 17.04
C TYR A 153 12.81 25.05 18.03
N ARG A 154 14.06 25.31 18.44
CA ARG A 154 14.86 24.31 19.16
C ARG A 154 14.22 23.84 20.46
N GLU A 155 13.68 24.77 21.23
CA GLU A 155 13.05 24.51 22.54
C GLU A 155 11.72 23.75 22.38
N ALA A 156 10.87 24.17 21.45
CA ALA A 156 9.57 23.52 21.19
C ALA A 156 9.68 22.08 20.67
N PHE A 157 10.81 21.71 20.07
CA PHE A 157 11.06 20.37 19.52
C PHE A 157 12.17 19.64 20.30
N ALA A 158 12.34 19.93 21.60
CA ALA A 158 13.45 19.42 22.42
C ALA A 158 13.24 18.00 22.99
N TRP A 159 12.22 17.24 22.56
CA TRP A 159 11.98 15.87 23.02
C TRP A 159 13.21 14.97 22.80
N GLN A 160 13.54 14.16 23.80
CA GLN A 160 14.66 13.22 23.78
C GLN A 160 14.17 11.78 23.63
N HIS A 161 12.90 11.52 23.89
CA HIS A 161 12.30 10.20 23.82
C HIS A 161 10.81 10.25 23.44
N PRO A 162 10.24 9.20 22.79
CA PRO A 162 8.79 9.09 22.56
C PRO A 162 7.93 9.18 23.83
N HIS A 163 8.49 8.91 25.00
CA HIS A 163 7.81 9.11 26.29
C HIS A 163 7.52 10.60 26.54
N ASP A 164 8.45 11.50 26.21
CA ASP A 164 8.25 12.94 26.36
C ASP A 164 7.07 13.41 25.49
N VAL A 165 7.03 12.95 24.23
CA VAL A 165 5.93 13.22 23.29
C VAL A 165 4.60 12.67 23.82
N PHE A 166 4.61 11.44 24.35
CA PHE A 166 3.40 10.83 24.93
C PHE A 166 2.89 11.62 26.14
N ARG A 167 3.78 12.05 27.04
CA ARG A 167 3.41 12.84 28.23
C ARG A 167 2.80 14.18 27.84
N GLU A 168 3.38 14.87 26.87
CA GLU A 168 2.84 16.14 26.37
C GLU A 168 1.46 15.93 25.71
N HIS A 169 1.31 14.90 24.88
CA HIS A 169 0.01 14.56 24.29
C HIS A 169 -1.04 14.23 25.36
N ALA A 170 -0.66 13.49 26.39
CA ALA A 170 -1.53 13.16 27.51
C ALA A 170 -1.92 14.42 28.30
N ALA A 171 -0.96 15.27 28.62
CA ALA A 171 -1.19 16.54 29.31
C ALA A 171 -2.16 17.44 28.53
N LEU A 172 -1.95 17.58 27.21
CA LEU A 172 -2.83 18.36 26.33
C LEU A 172 -4.26 17.82 26.34
N SER A 173 -4.43 16.50 26.31
CA SER A 173 -5.79 15.91 26.30
C SER A 173 -6.60 16.22 27.57
N GLY A 174 -5.93 16.31 28.72
CA GLY A 174 -6.56 16.67 30.00
C GLY A 174 -6.60 18.18 30.27
N PHE A 175 -5.88 19.00 29.51
CA PHE A 175 -5.76 20.44 29.77
C PHE A 175 -7.12 21.15 29.61
N GLU A 176 -7.59 21.72 30.71
CA GLU A 176 -8.90 22.39 30.86
C GLU A 176 -10.09 21.51 30.44
N ASN A 177 -9.93 20.19 30.30
CA ASN A 177 -10.96 19.32 29.70
C ASN A 177 -12.19 19.24 30.59
N ASP A 178 -12.00 19.00 31.90
CA ASP A 178 -13.05 18.96 32.92
C ASP A 178 -14.29 18.12 32.53
N GLY A 179 -14.06 17.05 31.76
CA GLY A 179 -15.11 16.14 31.28
C GLY A 179 -15.95 16.69 30.11
N GLN A 180 -15.52 17.77 29.45
CA GLN A 180 -16.24 18.35 28.31
C GLN A 180 -15.94 17.68 26.97
N ARG A 181 -14.71 17.17 26.79
CA ARG A 181 -14.31 16.42 25.60
C ARG A 181 -14.17 14.94 25.92
N ALA A 182 -14.58 14.12 24.96
CA ALA A 182 -14.58 12.67 25.09
C ALA A 182 -13.18 12.07 25.27
N PHE A 183 -12.20 12.59 24.53
CA PHE A 183 -10.84 12.09 24.57
C PHE A 183 -10.07 12.77 25.69
N ASP A 184 -9.71 11.97 26.70
CA ASP A 184 -8.89 12.40 27.82
C ASP A 184 -8.02 11.24 28.29
N ILE A 185 -6.71 11.44 28.32
CA ILE A 185 -5.74 10.52 28.93
C ILE A 185 -4.81 11.28 29.89
N GLY A 186 -5.25 12.42 30.42
CA GLY A 186 -4.47 13.32 31.25
C GLY A 186 -3.94 12.69 32.53
N ALA A 187 -4.59 11.64 33.06
CA ALA A 187 -4.06 10.91 34.20
C ALA A 187 -2.79 10.10 33.87
N LEU A 188 -2.43 9.95 32.59
CA LEU A 188 -1.20 9.30 32.13
C LEU A 188 -0.04 10.28 31.92
N ALA A 189 -0.25 11.59 32.08
CA ALA A 189 0.75 12.63 31.78
C ALA A 189 1.96 12.64 32.72
N ASP A 190 1.80 12.16 33.96
CA ASP A 190 2.85 12.16 34.99
C ASP A 190 3.57 10.82 35.13
N LEU A 191 3.26 9.84 34.27
CA LEU A 191 3.96 8.55 34.30
C LEU A 191 5.46 8.77 34.16
N SER A 192 6.25 8.19 35.07
CA SER A 192 7.69 8.05 34.87
C SER A 192 7.96 7.22 33.62
N ARG A 193 9.19 7.26 33.10
CA ARG A 193 9.56 6.44 31.95
C ARG A 193 9.38 4.96 32.27
N GLU A 194 9.78 4.53 33.46
CA GLU A 194 9.68 3.14 33.92
C GLU A 194 8.22 2.71 34.01
N ALA A 195 7.35 3.57 34.56
CA ALA A 195 5.91 3.31 34.64
C ALA A 195 5.25 3.27 33.24
N TRP A 196 5.66 4.16 32.33
CA TRP A 196 5.21 4.14 30.93
C TRP A 196 5.70 2.89 30.19
N ASP A 197 6.94 2.47 30.42
CA ASP A 197 7.52 1.24 29.86
C ASP A 197 6.84 -0.02 30.42
N ALA A 198 6.32 0.02 31.65
CA ALA A 198 5.54 -1.07 32.26
C ALA A 198 4.03 -0.97 32.01
N MET A 199 3.55 0.09 31.34
CA MET A 199 2.12 0.40 31.23
C MET A 199 1.34 -0.76 30.59
N PRO A 200 0.33 -1.32 31.29
CA PRO A 200 -0.56 -2.31 30.70
C PRO A 200 -1.48 -1.66 29.66
N PRO A 201 -2.13 -2.44 28.78
CA PRO A 201 -3.08 -1.88 27.82
C PRO A 201 -4.27 -1.20 28.51
N VAL A 202 -4.43 0.10 28.30
CA VAL A 202 -5.51 0.92 28.88
C VAL A 202 -6.48 1.39 27.81
N ARG A 203 -7.76 1.57 28.15
CA ARG A 203 -8.76 2.10 27.21
C ARG A 203 -9.12 3.52 27.60
N TRP A 204 -9.02 4.46 26.67
CA TRP A 204 -9.42 5.84 26.96
C TRP A 204 -10.96 5.99 27.00
N PRO A 205 -11.50 6.90 27.85
CA PRO A 205 -10.77 7.90 28.65
C PRO A 205 -10.06 7.34 29.89
N VAL A 206 -8.94 7.97 30.25
CA VAL A 206 -8.18 7.80 31.49
C VAL A 206 -7.92 9.20 32.06
N SER A 207 -8.99 9.82 32.56
CA SER A 207 -9.01 11.23 32.98
C SER A 207 -8.65 11.41 34.45
N ARG A 208 -8.19 12.62 34.80
CA ARG A 208 -8.11 13.10 36.19
C ARG A 208 -9.46 13.65 36.69
N SER A 209 -10.38 13.94 35.78
CA SER A 209 -11.72 14.42 36.11
C SER A 209 -12.56 13.30 36.71
N GLU A 210 -13.38 13.63 37.69
CA GLU A 210 -14.41 12.72 38.23
C GLU A 210 -15.62 12.57 37.29
N ALA A 211 -15.65 13.29 36.17
CA ALA A 211 -16.72 13.19 35.19
C ALA A 211 -16.84 11.75 34.64
N ALA A 212 -18.02 11.17 34.82
CA ALA A 212 -18.30 9.83 34.33
C ALA A 212 -18.28 9.79 32.79
N TRP A 213 -17.62 8.78 32.23
CA TRP A 213 -17.71 8.48 30.81
C TRP A 213 -19.09 7.89 30.48
N ASP A 214 -19.84 8.54 29.59
CA ASP A 214 -21.16 8.11 29.18
C ASP A 214 -21.31 8.18 27.65
N ILE A 215 -21.63 7.04 27.04
CA ILE A 215 -21.85 6.91 25.59
C ILE A 215 -23.24 7.38 25.17
N THR A 216 -24.17 7.53 26.12
CA THR A 216 -25.53 8.01 25.89
C THR A 216 -25.63 9.53 25.97
N ARG A 217 -24.56 10.19 26.38
CA ARG A 217 -24.42 11.65 26.39
C ARG A 217 -23.84 12.15 25.07
N GLY A 218 -24.36 13.27 24.58
CA GLY A 218 -23.74 14.02 23.50
C GLY A 218 -22.52 14.80 23.99
N TRP A 219 -21.47 14.85 23.18
CA TRP A 219 -20.23 15.57 23.48
C TRP A 219 -20.25 16.99 22.91
N HIS A 220 -21.37 17.67 23.15
CA HIS A 220 -21.64 19.06 22.79
C HIS A 220 -21.96 19.84 24.08
N GLY A 221 -21.94 21.17 24.02
CA GLY A 221 -22.16 22.02 25.20
C GLY A 221 -23.47 21.78 25.97
N ASP A 222 -24.49 21.19 25.34
CA ASP A 222 -25.78 20.87 25.96
C ASP A 222 -25.91 19.40 26.44
N GLY A 223 -24.91 18.56 26.17
CA GLY A 223 -24.90 17.15 26.57
C GLY A 223 -25.86 16.23 25.80
N ARG A 224 -26.58 16.72 24.78
CA ARG A 224 -27.64 15.96 24.10
C ARG A 224 -27.12 15.25 22.85
N LEU A 225 -27.58 14.02 22.63
CA LEU A 225 -27.41 13.33 21.35
C LEU A 225 -28.23 14.04 20.27
N ARG A 226 -27.65 14.21 19.07
CA ARG A 226 -28.31 14.85 17.93
C ARG A 226 -28.83 13.79 16.97
N MET A 227 -30.14 13.80 16.70
CA MET A 227 -30.73 13.02 15.61
C MET A 227 -30.61 13.81 14.31
N VAL A 228 -29.98 13.23 13.29
CA VAL A 228 -29.75 13.88 11.99
C VAL A 228 -30.62 13.19 10.94
N PRO A 229 -31.62 13.85 10.34
CA PRO A 229 -32.37 13.28 9.22
C PRO A 229 -31.47 13.19 7.99
N VAL A 230 -31.50 12.05 7.30
CA VAL A 230 -30.69 11.80 6.10
C VAL A 230 -31.60 11.42 4.93
N THR A 231 -31.42 12.10 3.80
CA THR A 231 -32.05 11.73 2.52
C THR A 231 -31.03 10.99 1.66
N PRO A 232 -31.28 9.72 1.29
CA PRO A 232 -30.37 8.97 0.40
C PRO A 232 -30.17 9.69 -0.94
N GLN A 233 -28.93 9.73 -1.41
CA GLN A 233 -28.54 10.29 -2.71
C GLN A 233 -27.93 9.19 -3.59
N PRO A 234 -28.12 9.23 -4.92
CA PRO A 234 -27.43 8.33 -5.82
C PRO A 234 -25.92 8.61 -5.86
N THR A 235 -25.16 7.61 -6.26
CA THR A 235 -23.71 7.74 -6.50
C THR A 235 -23.44 8.68 -7.67
N ARG A 236 -22.26 9.29 -7.71
CA ARG A 236 -21.86 10.15 -8.83
C ARG A 236 -21.42 9.36 -10.05
N ALA A 237 -20.85 8.16 -9.84
CA ALA A 237 -20.61 7.21 -10.92
C ALA A 237 -21.92 6.86 -11.65
N THR A 238 -21.98 7.20 -12.93
CA THR A 238 -23.11 6.97 -13.84
C THR A 238 -22.64 6.19 -15.06
N THR A 239 -23.33 5.09 -15.36
CA THR A 239 -23.03 4.29 -16.55
C THR A 239 -23.60 4.94 -17.80
N ASP A 240 -22.91 4.74 -18.92
CA ASP A 240 -23.36 5.16 -20.25
C ASP A 240 -22.98 4.09 -21.29
N ALA A 241 -23.22 4.36 -22.57
CA ALA A 241 -22.90 3.42 -23.65
C ALA A 241 -21.38 3.14 -23.79
N PHE A 242 -20.52 4.07 -23.38
CA PHE A 242 -19.07 3.93 -23.42
C PHE A 242 -18.49 3.30 -22.15
N TYR A 243 -19.20 3.44 -21.01
CA TYR A 243 -18.80 2.90 -19.70
C TYR A 243 -19.98 2.16 -19.05
N PRO A 244 -20.33 0.94 -19.55
CA PRO A 244 -21.58 0.27 -19.20
C PRO A 244 -21.54 -0.50 -17.87
N LEU A 245 -20.39 -0.59 -17.19
CA LEU A 245 -20.20 -1.39 -15.98
C LEU A 245 -19.86 -0.51 -14.78
N ILE A 246 -20.23 -0.97 -13.57
CA ILE A 246 -19.81 -0.35 -12.31
C ILE A 246 -18.71 -1.19 -11.66
N LEU A 247 -17.56 -0.57 -11.37
CA LEU A 247 -16.45 -1.19 -10.66
C LEU A 247 -16.47 -0.82 -9.18
N ASN A 248 -16.33 -1.85 -8.34
CA ASN A 248 -16.11 -1.76 -6.90
C ASN A 248 -14.67 -2.13 -6.56
N SER A 249 -13.95 -1.26 -5.85
CA SER A 249 -12.61 -1.57 -5.35
C SER A 249 -12.62 -2.10 -3.91
N GLY A 250 -11.83 -3.13 -3.65
CA GLY A 250 -11.75 -3.74 -2.32
C GLY A 250 -10.37 -4.20 -1.91
N ARG A 251 -10.33 -5.21 -1.05
CA ARG A 251 -9.11 -5.79 -0.50
C ARG A 251 -9.16 -7.32 -0.52
N ILE A 252 -7.99 -7.94 -0.55
CA ILE A 252 -7.83 -9.37 -0.33
C ILE A 252 -7.15 -9.61 1.03
N ARG A 253 -7.35 -10.81 1.58
CA ARG A 253 -6.85 -11.21 2.90
C ARG A 253 -5.34 -11.06 3.05
N ASP A 254 -4.57 -11.49 2.05
CA ASP A 254 -3.12 -11.69 2.18
C ASP A 254 -2.30 -10.43 1.91
N GLN A 255 -2.93 -9.37 1.41
CA GLN A 255 -2.25 -8.12 1.05
C GLN A 255 -2.78 -6.95 1.88
N TRP A 256 -1.89 -5.99 2.15
CA TRP A 256 -2.22 -4.85 3.01
C TRP A 256 -1.92 -3.55 2.28
N HIS A 257 -2.94 -2.70 2.14
CA HIS A 257 -2.90 -1.45 1.39
C HIS A 257 -2.12 -1.58 0.08
N THR A 258 -1.05 -0.81 -0.10
CA THR A 258 -0.31 -0.68 -1.36
C THR A 258 0.83 -1.69 -1.50
N MET A 259 0.83 -2.77 -0.71
CA MET A 259 1.77 -3.90 -0.81
C MET A 259 3.26 -3.56 -0.62
N THR A 260 3.60 -2.37 -0.14
CA THR A 260 5.01 -1.95 0.05
C THR A 260 5.79 -2.86 1.00
N ARG A 261 5.08 -3.56 1.89
CA ARG A 261 5.65 -4.57 2.81
C ARG A 261 5.19 -5.99 2.47
N THR A 262 3.89 -6.21 2.45
CA THR A 262 3.28 -7.55 2.25
C THR A 262 3.58 -8.12 0.88
N GLY A 263 3.74 -7.28 -0.14
CA GLY A 263 4.08 -7.74 -1.48
C GLY A 263 5.49 -8.32 -1.61
N ALA A 264 6.40 -8.03 -0.67
CA ALA A 264 7.74 -8.60 -0.64
C ALA A 264 7.81 -9.97 0.05
N VAL A 265 6.70 -10.45 0.64
CA VAL A 265 6.66 -11.72 1.38
C VAL A 265 6.11 -12.83 0.48
N PRO A 266 6.94 -13.81 0.04
CA PRO A 266 6.51 -14.85 -0.91
C PRO A 266 5.28 -15.63 -0.44
N ARG A 267 5.18 -15.91 0.88
CA ARG A 267 4.04 -16.63 1.46
C ARG A 267 2.70 -15.91 1.24
N LEU A 268 2.70 -14.58 1.24
CA LEU A 268 1.48 -13.78 1.04
C LEU A 268 1.05 -13.68 -0.43
N MET A 269 1.86 -14.20 -1.36
CA MET A 269 1.59 -14.24 -2.79
C MET A 269 1.08 -15.62 -3.27
N GLN A 270 0.87 -16.57 -2.36
CA GLN A 270 0.52 -17.95 -2.74
C GLN A 270 -0.91 -18.11 -3.27
N HIS A 271 -1.84 -17.25 -2.83
CA HIS A 271 -3.25 -17.33 -3.21
C HIS A 271 -3.56 -16.45 -4.43
N ILE A 272 -3.35 -15.13 -4.30
CA ILE A 272 -3.56 -14.15 -5.36
C ILE A 272 -2.29 -13.31 -5.49
N ALA A 273 -1.50 -13.56 -6.54
CA ALA A 273 -0.21 -12.93 -6.76
C ALA A 273 -0.26 -11.72 -7.71
N GLU A 274 -1.36 -11.58 -8.44
CA GLU A 274 -1.46 -10.69 -9.60
C GLU A 274 -2.73 -9.86 -9.54
N PRO A 275 -2.74 -8.64 -10.14
CA PRO A 275 -3.96 -7.86 -10.26
C PRO A 275 -5.02 -8.69 -10.98
N MET A 276 -6.22 -8.74 -10.42
CA MET A 276 -7.34 -9.51 -10.96
C MET A 276 -8.62 -8.68 -10.96
N VAL A 277 -9.53 -9.02 -11.87
CA VAL A 277 -10.88 -8.47 -11.96
C VAL A 277 -11.87 -9.63 -11.86
N GLU A 278 -12.76 -9.56 -10.87
CA GLU A 278 -13.86 -10.50 -10.77
C GLU A 278 -15.02 -10.05 -11.65
N VAL A 279 -15.53 -10.99 -12.45
CA VAL A 279 -16.59 -10.78 -13.43
C VAL A 279 -17.68 -11.82 -13.27
N ALA A 280 -18.94 -11.42 -13.46
CA ALA A 280 -20.05 -12.36 -13.51
C ALA A 280 -19.94 -13.26 -14.77
N PRO A 281 -20.38 -14.54 -14.73
CA PRO A 281 -20.35 -15.41 -15.89
C PRO A 281 -21.05 -14.83 -17.13
N GLN A 282 -22.17 -14.13 -16.94
CA GLN A 282 -22.92 -13.50 -18.04
C GLN A 282 -22.13 -12.37 -18.71
N ASP A 283 -21.41 -11.58 -17.92
CA ASP A 283 -20.55 -10.51 -18.46
C ASP A 283 -19.30 -11.09 -19.12
N ALA A 284 -18.74 -12.17 -18.59
CA ALA A 284 -17.64 -12.86 -19.24
C ALA A 284 -18.00 -13.34 -20.65
N VAL A 285 -19.20 -13.90 -20.82
CA VAL A 285 -19.73 -14.26 -22.14
C VAL A 285 -19.96 -13.01 -23.01
N ARG A 286 -20.66 -12.00 -22.46
CA ARG A 286 -21.01 -10.77 -23.18
C ARG A 286 -19.80 -10.02 -23.73
N TYR A 287 -18.73 -9.93 -22.94
CA TYR A 287 -17.50 -9.20 -23.29
C TYR A 287 -16.37 -10.13 -23.77
N GLN A 288 -16.67 -11.40 -24.02
CA GLN A 288 -15.74 -12.42 -24.52
C GLN A 288 -14.44 -12.51 -23.69
N LEU A 289 -14.59 -12.51 -22.36
CA LEU A 289 -13.48 -12.53 -21.41
C LEU A 289 -13.08 -13.98 -21.10
N PRO A 290 -11.88 -14.42 -21.52
CA PRO A 290 -11.39 -15.76 -21.19
C PRO A 290 -11.03 -15.85 -19.70
N ALA A 291 -11.44 -16.94 -19.05
CA ALA A 291 -10.98 -17.26 -17.70
C ALA A 291 -9.45 -17.31 -17.65
N ASP A 292 -8.86 -16.74 -16.59
CA ASP A 292 -7.41 -16.59 -16.40
C ASP A 292 -6.66 -15.75 -17.46
N GLY A 293 -7.35 -15.27 -18.50
CA GLY A 293 -6.76 -14.36 -19.48
C GLY A 293 -6.64 -12.93 -18.96
N LEU A 294 -6.07 -12.05 -19.77
CA LEU A 294 -5.91 -10.64 -19.43
C LEU A 294 -7.07 -9.81 -19.98
N ALA A 295 -7.47 -8.80 -19.22
CA ALA A 295 -8.43 -7.79 -19.66
C ALA A 295 -7.87 -6.39 -19.42
N ARG A 296 -8.20 -5.47 -20.33
CA ARG A 296 -8.05 -4.04 -20.13
C ARG A 296 -9.34 -3.51 -19.54
N ILE A 297 -9.24 -2.78 -18.44
CA ILE A 297 -10.34 -2.04 -17.82
C ILE A 297 -10.00 -0.57 -17.89
N TRP A 298 -10.93 0.27 -18.34
CA TRP A 298 -10.70 1.71 -18.44
C TRP A 298 -11.91 2.52 -18.01
N SER A 299 -11.62 3.74 -17.57
CA SER A 299 -12.61 4.79 -17.28
C SER A 299 -12.20 6.07 -18.02
N ARG A 300 -12.87 7.18 -17.73
CA ARG A 300 -12.47 8.52 -18.19
C ARG A 300 -11.09 8.96 -17.64
N HIS A 301 -10.63 8.35 -16.54
CA HIS A 301 -9.41 8.76 -15.83
C HIS A 301 -8.17 7.93 -16.21
N GLY A 302 -8.35 6.71 -16.71
CA GLY A 302 -7.21 5.88 -17.03
C GLY A 302 -7.54 4.45 -17.40
N VAL A 303 -6.49 3.64 -17.43
CA VAL A 303 -6.52 2.22 -17.81
C VAL A 303 -5.76 1.37 -16.80
N MET A 304 -6.25 0.16 -16.59
CA MET A 304 -5.54 -0.91 -15.91
C MET A 304 -5.62 -2.22 -16.68
N VAL A 305 -4.73 -3.13 -16.38
CA VAL A 305 -4.70 -4.50 -16.90
C VAL A 305 -4.72 -5.47 -15.72
N ALA A 306 -5.59 -6.46 -15.80
CA ALA A 306 -5.78 -7.46 -14.75
C ALA A 306 -6.13 -8.84 -15.34
N LYS A 307 -5.89 -9.90 -14.57
CA LYS A 307 -6.37 -11.25 -14.89
C LYS A 307 -7.87 -11.36 -14.64
N VAL A 308 -8.57 -12.04 -15.53
CA VAL A 308 -10.02 -12.27 -15.42
C VAL A 308 -10.26 -13.45 -14.48
N ALA A 309 -11.05 -13.20 -13.44
CA ALA A 309 -11.59 -14.23 -12.56
C ALA A 309 -13.11 -14.28 -12.70
N ILE A 310 -13.63 -15.37 -13.25
CA ILE A 310 -15.08 -15.54 -13.37
C ILE A 310 -15.62 -16.03 -12.03
N SER A 311 -16.60 -15.33 -11.47
CA SER A 311 -17.15 -15.59 -10.13
C SER A 311 -18.67 -15.53 -10.15
N GLU A 312 -19.32 -16.61 -9.72
CA GLU A 312 -20.79 -16.66 -9.57
C GLU A 312 -21.31 -15.73 -8.47
N GLY A 313 -20.45 -15.37 -7.51
CA GLY A 313 -20.78 -14.41 -6.46
C GLY A 313 -20.85 -12.97 -6.96
N GLN A 314 -20.44 -12.71 -8.21
CA GLN A 314 -20.41 -11.37 -8.77
C GLN A 314 -21.71 -11.02 -9.49
N ARG A 315 -22.24 -9.83 -9.20
CA ARG A 315 -23.47 -9.31 -9.82
C ARG A 315 -23.21 -8.92 -11.30
N PRO A 316 -24.04 -9.35 -12.27
CA PRO A 316 -23.97 -8.86 -13.64
C PRO A 316 -24.07 -7.33 -13.73
N GLY A 317 -23.28 -6.73 -14.62
CA GLY A 317 -23.10 -5.29 -14.74
C GLY A 317 -22.10 -4.69 -13.74
N SER A 318 -21.50 -5.51 -12.86
CA SER A 318 -20.57 -5.05 -11.82
C SER A 318 -19.23 -5.78 -11.88
N LEU A 319 -18.15 -5.07 -11.57
CA LEU A 319 -16.78 -5.60 -11.49
C LEU A 319 -16.22 -5.43 -10.08
N PHE A 320 -15.34 -6.34 -9.65
CA PHE A 320 -14.58 -6.17 -8.41
C PHE A 320 -13.08 -6.24 -8.69
N VAL A 321 -12.32 -5.30 -8.12
CA VAL A 321 -10.85 -5.27 -8.24
C VAL A 321 -10.22 -4.93 -6.89
N PRO A 322 -9.27 -5.73 -6.39
CA PRO A 322 -8.54 -5.36 -5.18
C PRO A 322 -7.57 -4.20 -5.43
N MET A 323 -7.49 -3.25 -4.49
CA MET A 323 -6.73 -2.01 -4.67
C MET A 323 -5.20 -2.14 -4.62
N HIS A 324 -4.70 -3.33 -4.31
CA HIS A 324 -3.39 -3.49 -3.67
C HIS A 324 -2.18 -3.21 -4.57
N TRP A 325 -2.27 -3.57 -5.85
CA TRP A 325 -1.12 -3.55 -6.75
C TRP A 325 -0.65 -2.14 -7.06
N ASN A 326 0.67 -1.98 -7.05
CA ASN A 326 1.38 -0.74 -7.34
C ASN A 326 2.36 -0.94 -8.53
N ASN A 327 3.08 0.10 -8.95
CA ASN A 327 4.01 -0.02 -10.08
C ASN A 327 5.35 -0.70 -9.72
N GLN A 328 5.51 -1.27 -8.52
CA GLN A 328 6.60 -2.19 -8.16
C GLN A 328 6.20 -3.66 -8.38
N PHE A 329 4.89 -3.94 -8.39
CA PHE A 329 4.35 -5.30 -8.51
C PHE A 329 3.57 -5.55 -9.79
N ALA A 330 3.05 -4.53 -10.46
CA ALA A 330 2.43 -4.71 -11.77
C ALA A 330 2.45 -3.43 -12.58
N ARG A 331 2.75 -3.57 -13.88
CA ARG A 331 2.53 -2.49 -14.83
C ARG A 331 1.04 -2.29 -15.08
N GLN A 332 0.56 -1.06 -14.92
CA GLN A 332 -0.87 -0.75 -15.11
C GLN A 332 -1.79 -1.63 -14.23
N GLY A 333 -1.35 -2.05 -13.05
CA GLY A 333 -2.18 -2.85 -12.13
C GLY A 333 -3.00 -2.04 -11.11
N ARG A 334 -2.90 -0.70 -11.14
CA ARG A 334 -3.51 0.19 -10.14
C ARG A 334 -4.97 0.48 -10.47
N VAL A 335 -5.91 -0.02 -9.66
CA VAL A 335 -7.34 0.29 -9.81
C VAL A 335 -7.66 1.77 -9.56
N ASN A 336 -6.91 2.43 -8.69
CA ASN A 336 -7.16 3.83 -8.33
C ASN A 336 -6.85 4.82 -9.48
N ASN A 337 -6.26 4.35 -10.58
CA ASN A 337 -6.21 5.11 -11.83
C ASN A 337 -7.57 5.24 -12.51
N LEU A 338 -8.53 4.36 -12.19
CA LEU A 338 -9.86 4.35 -12.78
C LEU A 338 -10.85 5.23 -12.03
N LEU A 339 -10.57 5.52 -10.75
CA LEU A 339 -11.50 6.15 -9.83
C LEU A 339 -11.45 7.68 -9.96
N ALA A 340 -12.62 8.31 -10.02
CA ALA A 340 -12.74 9.75 -9.99
C ALA A 340 -12.42 10.31 -8.59
N ALA A 341 -11.87 11.51 -8.54
CA ALA A 341 -11.60 12.25 -7.30
C ALA A 341 -12.87 12.92 -6.72
N VAL A 342 -14.01 12.23 -6.76
CA VAL A 342 -15.27 12.68 -6.16
C VAL A 342 -15.25 12.36 -4.67
N MET A 343 -15.59 13.34 -3.83
CA MET A 343 -15.60 13.20 -2.37
C MET A 343 -16.99 13.42 -1.77
N ASP A 344 -17.23 12.75 -0.65
CA ASP A 344 -18.28 13.12 0.28
C ASP A 344 -18.01 14.52 0.87
N PRO A 345 -18.99 15.46 0.81
CA PRO A 345 -18.77 16.86 1.19
C PRO A 345 -18.52 17.09 2.68
N TYR A 346 -18.84 16.11 3.54
CA TYR A 346 -18.67 16.26 4.99
C TYR A 346 -17.35 15.65 5.49
N SER A 347 -17.01 14.47 4.97
CA SER A 347 -15.84 13.70 5.44
C SER A 347 -14.61 13.83 4.54
N GLY A 348 -14.76 14.34 3.32
CA GLY A 348 -13.69 14.36 2.31
C GLY A 348 -13.30 12.97 1.80
N GLN A 349 -14.08 11.93 2.12
CA GLN A 349 -13.77 10.55 1.69
C GLN A 349 -14.15 10.34 0.23
N PRO A 350 -13.29 9.70 -0.58
CA PRO A 350 -13.57 9.51 -2.00
C PRO A 350 -14.57 8.38 -2.28
N GLU A 351 -15.37 8.53 -3.35
CA GLU A 351 -16.31 7.53 -3.88
C GLU A 351 -15.54 6.34 -4.53
N SER A 352 -14.81 5.58 -3.72
CA SER A 352 -13.91 4.52 -4.22
C SER A 352 -14.61 3.19 -4.54
N LYS A 353 -15.91 3.10 -4.27
CA LYS A 353 -16.69 1.85 -4.37
C LYS A 353 -17.53 1.77 -5.63
N GLN A 354 -17.55 2.84 -6.42
CA GLN A 354 -18.30 2.95 -7.65
C GLN A 354 -17.50 3.76 -8.67
N ALA A 355 -17.17 3.14 -9.80
CA ALA A 355 -16.63 3.83 -10.96
C ALA A 355 -17.26 3.25 -12.22
N ALA A 356 -17.75 4.11 -13.10
CA ALA A 356 -18.22 3.69 -14.42
C ALA A 356 -17.01 3.33 -15.30
N VAL A 357 -17.01 2.10 -15.83
CA VAL A 357 -15.90 1.54 -16.59
C VAL A 357 -16.38 0.74 -17.78
N ALA A 358 -15.45 0.47 -18.70
CA ALA A 358 -15.58 -0.54 -19.73
C ALA A 358 -14.44 -1.56 -19.61
N ILE A 359 -14.66 -2.73 -20.20
CA ILE A 359 -13.75 -3.87 -20.16
C ILE A 359 -13.66 -4.53 -21.54
N ALA A 360 -12.48 -5.00 -21.90
CA ALA A 360 -12.26 -5.83 -23.08
C ALA A 360 -11.16 -6.85 -22.81
N ALA A 361 -11.30 -8.04 -23.40
CA ALA A 361 -10.23 -9.02 -23.42
C ALA A 361 -8.98 -8.45 -24.11
N TRP A 362 -7.80 -8.75 -23.57
CA TRP A 362 -6.54 -8.48 -24.21
C TRP A 362 -5.81 -9.80 -24.46
N GLN A 363 -5.63 -10.12 -25.74
CA GLN A 363 -4.96 -11.34 -26.20
C GLN A 363 -3.56 -10.97 -26.70
N PRO A 364 -2.53 -10.98 -25.84
CA PRO A 364 -1.17 -10.71 -26.26
C PRO A 364 -0.66 -11.84 -27.17
N ALA A 365 0.22 -11.50 -28.11
CA ALA A 365 0.86 -12.49 -29.00
C ALA A 365 1.68 -13.56 -28.26
N TRP A 366 2.19 -13.24 -27.06
CA TRP A 366 2.94 -14.18 -26.22
C TRP A 366 2.76 -13.87 -24.74
N HIS A 367 2.97 -14.92 -23.93
CA HIS A 367 3.09 -14.87 -22.48
C HIS A 367 4.41 -15.48 -22.04
N SER A 368 4.92 -15.09 -20.87
CA SER A 368 6.13 -15.68 -20.32
C SER A 368 6.17 -15.72 -18.80
N GLU A 369 6.97 -16.65 -18.28
CA GLU A 369 7.48 -16.65 -16.92
C GLU A 369 8.98 -16.38 -16.95
N LEU A 370 9.42 -15.38 -16.18
CA LEU A 370 10.80 -14.92 -16.12
C LEU A 370 11.32 -14.95 -14.69
N PHE A 371 12.46 -15.60 -14.52
CA PHE A 371 13.23 -15.62 -13.29
C PHE A 371 14.59 -14.97 -13.55
N CYS A 372 14.99 -14.00 -12.73
CA CYS A 372 16.26 -13.31 -12.92
C CYS A 372 16.87 -12.81 -11.61
N ARG A 373 18.20 -12.72 -11.55
CA ARG A 373 18.91 -12.20 -10.36
C ARG A 373 18.92 -10.68 -10.28
N GLU A 374 18.89 -10.04 -11.44
CA GLU A 374 18.96 -8.58 -11.58
C GLU A 374 17.66 -8.10 -12.21
N PRO A 375 17.15 -6.90 -11.86
CA PRO A 375 15.99 -6.32 -12.52
C PRO A 375 16.33 -5.96 -13.97
N LEU A 376 15.36 -6.17 -14.87
CA LEU A 376 15.50 -5.84 -16.30
C LEU A 376 14.70 -4.57 -16.65
N PRO A 377 15.22 -3.69 -17.52
CA PRO A 377 14.51 -2.51 -17.99
C PRO A 377 13.50 -2.88 -19.09
N PHE A 378 12.38 -3.51 -18.70
CA PHE A 378 11.40 -4.01 -19.68
C PHE A 378 10.90 -2.91 -20.62
N PRO A 379 10.72 -3.20 -21.93
CA PRO A 379 10.14 -2.25 -22.88
C PRO A 379 8.78 -1.71 -22.44
N ALA A 380 8.50 -0.46 -22.84
CA ALA A 380 7.20 0.17 -22.62
C ALA A 380 6.03 -0.57 -23.32
N ALA A 381 6.27 -1.49 -24.24
CA ALA A 381 5.21 -2.29 -24.85
C ALA A 381 4.82 -3.53 -24.01
N TRP A 382 5.66 -3.97 -23.07
CA TRP A 382 5.43 -5.21 -22.33
C TRP A 382 4.63 -4.95 -21.07
N HIS A 383 3.64 -5.79 -20.83
CA HIS A 383 2.97 -5.85 -19.54
C HIS A 383 3.66 -6.89 -18.67
N TRP A 384 3.89 -6.55 -17.41
CA TRP A 384 4.58 -7.40 -16.45
C TRP A 384 3.89 -7.35 -15.10
N ARG A 385 3.92 -8.48 -14.39
CA ARG A 385 3.38 -8.68 -13.05
C ARG A 385 4.42 -9.45 -12.25
N ARG A 386 4.92 -8.83 -11.19
CA ARG A 386 5.98 -9.38 -10.34
C ARG A 386 5.38 -10.15 -9.18
N ARG A 387 5.95 -11.31 -8.89
CA ARG A 387 5.65 -12.12 -7.71
C ARG A 387 6.86 -12.14 -6.78
N ALA A 388 6.63 -12.20 -5.47
CA ALA A 388 7.72 -12.42 -4.52
C ALA A 388 8.14 -13.89 -4.56
N ALA A 389 9.42 -14.12 -4.82
CA ALA A 389 10.04 -15.45 -4.79
C ALA A 389 11.30 -15.41 -3.90
N PRO A 390 11.65 -16.51 -3.21
CA PRO A 390 12.87 -16.56 -2.40
C PRO A 390 14.13 -16.41 -3.26
N GLY A 391 14.95 -15.40 -2.99
CA GLY A 391 16.30 -15.27 -3.56
C GLY A 391 16.39 -14.97 -5.07
N VAL A 392 15.27 -14.73 -5.74
CA VAL A 392 15.19 -14.47 -7.19
C VAL A 392 14.03 -13.52 -7.50
N LEU A 393 14.16 -12.70 -8.55
CA LEU A 393 13.05 -11.92 -9.07
C LEU A 393 12.21 -12.78 -10.00
N HIS A 394 10.89 -12.74 -9.83
CA HIS A 394 9.95 -13.54 -10.61
C HIS A 394 8.89 -12.64 -11.25
N TYR A 395 8.73 -12.74 -12.55
CA TYR A 395 7.78 -11.97 -13.34
C TYR A 395 6.98 -12.86 -14.28
N SER A 396 5.68 -12.62 -14.33
CA SER A 396 4.82 -13.04 -15.44
C SER A 396 4.73 -11.87 -16.43
N LEU A 397 5.04 -12.09 -17.71
CA LEU A 397 5.00 -11.06 -18.75
C LEU A 397 4.09 -11.42 -19.91
N ALA A 398 3.71 -10.40 -20.66
CA ALA A 398 2.95 -10.51 -21.88
C ALA A 398 3.27 -9.34 -22.83
N GLY A 399 3.19 -9.58 -24.14
CA GLY A 399 3.40 -8.54 -25.14
C GLY A 399 2.97 -8.94 -26.54
N GLU A 400 2.99 -7.96 -27.44
CA GLU A 400 2.62 -8.14 -28.86
C GLU A 400 3.84 -8.38 -29.74
N ALA A 401 4.89 -7.56 -29.55
CA ALA A 401 6.14 -7.68 -30.30
C ALA A 401 7.04 -8.74 -29.67
N SER A 402 7.70 -9.55 -30.51
CA SER A 402 8.59 -10.63 -30.08
C SER A 402 9.64 -10.18 -29.05
N ALA A 403 9.76 -10.94 -27.96
CA ALA A 403 10.74 -10.67 -26.90
C ALA A 403 12.16 -11.14 -27.23
N ARG A 404 12.30 -12.00 -28.25
CA ARG A 404 13.51 -12.79 -28.50
C ARG A 404 14.74 -11.93 -28.74
N GLN A 405 14.67 -11.03 -29.73
CA GLN A 405 15.80 -10.18 -30.12
C GLN A 405 16.26 -9.28 -28.96
N TRP A 406 15.28 -8.69 -28.25
CA TRP A 406 15.57 -7.82 -27.12
C TRP A 406 16.27 -8.57 -25.98
N LEU A 407 15.77 -9.75 -25.61
CA LEU A 407 16.31 -10.53 -24.50
C LEU A 407 17.68 -11.14 -24.83
N SER A 408 17.86 -11.65 -26.06
CA SER A 408 19.15 -12.14 -26.54
C SER A 408 20.20 -11.02 -26.56
N ALA A 409 19.85 -9.82 -27.05
CA ALA A 409 20.75 -8.67 -27.05
C ALA A 409 21.07 -8.18 -25.62
N TRP A 410 20.11 -8.25 -24.69
CA TRP A 410 20.36 -7.97 -23.28
C TRP A 410 21.40 -8.92 -22.67
N CYS A 411 21.21 -10.24 -22.88
CA CYS A 411 22.13 -11.25 -22.35
C CYS A 411 23.51 -11.17 -23.00
N ALA A 412 23.59 -10.92 -24.32
CA ALA A 412 24.85 -10.77 -25.05
C ALA A 412 25.68 -9.59 -24.52
N ARG A 413 25.05 -8.43 -24.28
CA ARG A 413 25.73 -7.25 -23.68
C ARG A 413 26.29 -7.51 -22.28
N ARG A 414 25.72 -8.48 -21.56
CA ARG A 414 26.20 -8.90 -20.23
C ARG A 414 27.25 -10.02 -20.30
N GLY A 415 27.59 -10.51 -21.48
CA GLY A 415 28.50 -11.65 -21.66
C GLY A 415 27.93 -12.97 -21.15
N TRP A 416 26.60 -13.11 -21.09
CA TRP A 416 25.97 -14.33 -20.60
C TRP A 416 25.86 -15.37 -21.72
N GLN A 417 26.18 -16.62 -21.40
CA GLN A 417 26.05 -17.77 -22.29
C GLN A 417 24.60 -18.23 -22.33
N LEU A 418 24.04 -18.37 -23.54
CA LEU A 418 22.64 -18.71 -23.74
C LEU A 418 22.47 -20.20 -24.07
N GLN A 419 21.49 -20.81 -23.44
CA GLN A 419 20.94 -22.10 -23.81
C GLN A 419 19.48 -21.90 -24.19
N VAL A 420 19.10 -22.26 -25.41
CA VAL A 420 17.79 -21.92 -25.99
C VAL A 420 17.08 -23.19 -26.47
N ALA A 421 15.78 -23.27 -26.23
CA ALA A 421 14.87 -24.18 -26.91
C ALA A 421 13.85 -23.35 -27.72
N ASP A 422 13.77 -23.63 -29.01
CA ASP A 422 12.91 -22.90 -29.94
C ASP A 422 11.98 -23.88 -30.67
N GLY A 423 10.69 -23.80 -30.34
CA GLY A 423 9.61 -24.55 -30.99
C GLY A 423 8.64 -23.62 -31.74
N GLY A 424 9.08 -22.44 -32.16
CA GLY A 424 8.23 -21.45 -32.82
C GLY A 424 7.38 -20.64 -31.83
N ALA A 425 6.23 -21.17 -31.40
CA ALA A 425 5.42 -20.51 -30.36
C ALA A 425 6.11 -20.60 -29.00
N VAL A 426 6.63 -21.79 -28.67
CA VAL A 426 7.42 -22.01 -27.46
C VAL A 426 8.83 -21.49 -27.66
N TRP A 427 9.28 -20.63 -26.76
CA TRP A 427 10.67 -20.16 -26.71
C TRP A 427 11.14 -20.08 -25.28
N ASN A 428 12.09 -20.94 -24.92
CA ASN A 428 12.67 -21.00 -23.58
C ASN A 428 14.16 -20.68 -23.66
N LEU A 429 14.66 -19.98 -22.65
CA LEU A 429 16.04 -19.50 -22.60
C LEU A 429 16.56 -19.58 -21.17
N LEU A 430 17.75 -20.14 -21.00
CA LEU A 430 18.55 -20.05 -19.78
C LEU A 430 19.82 -19.26 -20.10
N ALA A 431 20.13 -18.25 -19.28
CA ALA A 431 21.35 -17.46 -19.39
C ALA A 431 22.28 -17.76 -18.21
N TRP A 432 23.54 -18.05 -18.53
CA TRP A 432 24.57 -18.47 -17.60
C TRP A 432 25.74 -17.49 -17.59
N HIS A 433 26.33 -17.27 -16.42
CA HIS A 433 27.55 -16.50 -16.28
C HIS A 433 28.46 -17.18 -15.25
N GLN A 434 29.66 -17.59 -15.67
CA GLN A 434 30.63 -18.28 -14.80
C GLN A 434 30.02 -19.46 -14.02
N GLY A 435 29.24 -20.31 -14.70
CA GLY A 435 28.57 -21.47 -14.09
C GLY A 435 27.32 -21.14 -13.25
N ARG A 436 26.99 -19.85 -13.05
CA ARG A 436 25.79 -19.42 -12.32
C ARG A 436 24.63 -19.20 -13.27
N LEU A 437 23.45 -19.68 -12.90
CA LEU A 437 22.20 -19.31 -13.57
C LEU A 437 21.84 -17.85 -13.24
N MET A 438 21.74 -17.02 -14.27
CA MET A 438 21.47 -15.58 -14.16
C MET A 438 20.03 -15.22 -14.54
N LEU A 439 19.49 -15.92 -15.53
CA LEU A 439 18.16 -15.67 -16.08
C LEU A 439 17.55 -16.96 -16.62
N GLY A 440 16.25 -17.15 -16.40
CA GLY A 440 15.44 -18.18 -17.04
C GLY A 440 14.17 -17.55 -17.59
N TRP A 441 13.84 -17.88 -18.83
CA TRP A 441 12.67 -17.38 -19.55
C TRP A 441 11.95 -18.57 -20.17
N TRP A 442 10.65 -18.67 -19.93
CA TRP A 442 9.77 -19.65 -20.55
C TRP A 442 8.62 -18.89 -21.20
N SER A 443 8.37 -19.10 -22.48
CA SER A 443 7.29 -18.39 -23.19
C SER A 443 6.56 -19.25 -24.20
N ASP A 444 5.29 -18.90 -24.41
CA ASP A 444 4.37 -19.55 -25.35
C ASP A 444 3.28 -18.53 -25.76
N ALA A 445 2.41 -18.88 -26.71
CA ALA A 445 1.21 -18.12 -27.07
C ALA A 445 0.17 -18.07 -25.94
N ARG A 446 0.27 -18.98 -24.96
CA ARG A 446 -0.54 -18.99 -23.72
C ARG A 446 0.37 -18.92 -22.50
N GLU A 447 -0.19 -18.66 -21.33
CA GLU A 447 0.58 -18.61 -20.08
C GLU A 447 1.32 -19.94 -19.85
N PRO A 448 2.65 -19.94 -19.77
CA PRO A 448 3.42 -21.17 -19.72
C PRO A 448 3.30 -21.81 -18.35
N ALA A 449 2.94 -23.10 -18.35
CA ALA A 449 2.77 -23.85 -17.11
C ALA A 449 4.11 -24.42 -16.63
N VAL A 450 4.80 -23.67 -15.77
CA VAL A 450 6.12 -24.00 -15.20
C VAL A 450 6.05 -24.32 -13.70
N ASP A 451 7.00 -25.12 -13.20
CA ASP A 451 7.18 -25.34 -11.77
C ASP A 451 8.05 -24.22 -11.17
N CYS A 452 7.38 -23.20 -10.63
CA CYS A 452 8.03 -22.02 -10.05
C CYS A 452 8.93 -22.36 -8.85
N ALA A 453 8.56 -23.36 -8.04
CA ALA A 453 9.33 -23.73 -6.86
C ALA A 453 10.64 -24.43 -7.25
N TRP A 454 10.54 -25.35 -8.21
CA TRP A 454 11.70 -26.04 -8.76
C TRP A 454 12.65 -25.09 -9.50
N ILE A 455 12.12 -24.19 -10.33
CA ILE A 455 12.93 -23.16 -11.00
C ILE A 455 13.62 -22.26 -9.98
N SER A 456 12.90 -21.77 -8.96
CA SER A 456 13.50 -20.93 -7.91
C SER A 456 14.63 -21.67 -7.18
N ALA A 457 14.46 -22.96 -6.90
CA ALA A 457 15.51 -23.78 -6.29
C ALA A 457 16.75 -23.91 -7.18
N ALA A 458 16.60 -23.97 -8.51
CA ALA A 458 17.72 -23.98 -9.45
C ALA A 458 18.52 -22.66 -9.46
N PHE A 459 17.93 -21.54 -9.03
CA PHE A 459 18.70 -20.31 -8.78
C PHE A 459 19.50 -20.37 -7.47
N ALA A 460 19.10 -21.18 -6.48
CA ALA A 460 19.90 -21.37 -5.28
C ALA A 460 21.02 -22.41 -5.51
N ALA A 461 20.68 -23.54 -6.14
CA ALA A 461 21.58 -24.63 -6.48
C ALA A 461 21.49 -24.94 -7.99
N PRO A 462 22.30 -24.25 -8.82
CA PRO A 462 22.24 -24.44 -10.26
C PRO A 462 22.68 -25.85 -10.69
N PRO A 463 22.01 -26.46 -11.67
CA PRO A 463 22.37 -27.79 -12.16
C PRO A 463 23.77 -27.81 -12.79
N SER A 464 24.56 -28.81 -12.41
CA SER A 464 25.96 -28.97 -12.83
C SER A 464 26.12 -29.75 -14.14
N ASP A 465 25.19 -30.66 -14.44
CA ASP A 465 25.23 -31.50 -15.64
C ASP A 465 24.28 -31.03 -16.76
N ALA A 466 24.55 -31.49 -17.99
CA ALA A 466 23.80 -31.10 -19.17
C ALA A 466 22.34 -31.61 -19.18
N VAL A 467 22.08 -32.76 -18.56
CA VAL A 467 20.75 -33.40 -18.51
C VAL A 467 19.81 -32.57 -17.63
N GLN A 468 20.26 -32.19 -16.44
CA GLN A 468 19.51 -31.35 -15.52
C GLN A 468 19.29 -29.94 -16.06
N ARG A 469 20.29 -29.36 -16.77
CA ARG A 469 20.13 -28.08 -17.47
C ARG A 469 19.09 -28.17 -18.58
N HIS A 470 19.09 -29.25 -19.37
CA HIS A 470 18.09 -29.50 -20.39
C HIS A 470 16.69 -29.68 -19.79
N ALA A 471 16.57 -30.43 -18.68
CA ALA A 471 15.32 -30.53 -17.94
C ALA A 471 14.84 -29.14 -17.49
N LEU A 472 15.72 -28.30 -16.94
CA LEU A 472 15.36 -26.95 -16.49
C LEU A 472 14.81 -26.08 -17.63
N LEU A 473 15.35 -26.24 -18.84
CA LEU A 473 14.88 -25.54 -20.03
C LEU A 473 13.42 -25.90 -20.40
N SER A 474 12.93 -27.08 -19.98
CA SER A 474 11.51 -27.46 -20.13
C SER A 474 10.57 -26.77 -19.13
N GLY A 475 11.12 -26.24 -18.02
CA GLY A 475 10.38 -25.56 -16.96
C GLY A 475 9.65 -26.49 -15.99
N ARG A 476 9.84 -27.82 -16.10
CA ARG A 476 9.29 -28.81 -15.17
C ARG A 476 10.33 -29.86 -14.80
N PRO A 477 10.29 -30.40 -13.57
CA PRO A 477 11.07 -31.59 -13.25
C PRO A 477 10.58 -32.74 -14.16
N GLY A 478 11.50 -33.57 -14.64
CA GLY A 478 11.13 -34.83 -15.31
C GLY A 478 10.23 -35.70 -14.41
N ALA A 479 9.58 -36.71 -14.98
CA ALA A 479 8.50 -37.51 -14.37
C ALA A 479 8.79 -38.16 -12.98
N ALA A 480 9.98 -38.01 -12.41
CA ALA A 480 10.40 -38.56 -11.13
C ALA A 480 10.10 -37.70 -9.88
N VAL A 481 9.55 -36.48 -10.02
CA VAL A 481 9.25 -35.61 -8.87
C VAL A 481 7.76 -35.30 -8.80
N ALA A 482 7.06 -35.84 -7.80
CA ALA A 482 5.65 -35.56 -7.57
C ALA A 482 5.46 -34.06 -7.22
N PRO A 483 4.49 -33.36 -7.83
CA PRO A 483 4.23 -31.96 -7.51
C PRO A 483 3.80 -31.84 -6.04
N ARG A 484 4.46 -30.96 -5.28
CA ARG A 484 3.94 -30.54 -3.98
C ARG A 484 2.64 -29.76 -4.24
N GLY A 485 1.51 -30.33 -3.84
CA GLY A 485 0.19 -29.70 -4.04
C GLY A 485 0.13 -28.27 -3.49
N ARG A 486 -0.78 -27.46 -4.02
CA ARG A 486 -1.06 -26.11 -3.49
C ARG A 486 -1.39 -26.24 -2.00
N ILE A 487 -0.52 -25.70 -1.14
CA ILE A 487 -0.79 -25.61 0.29
C ILE A 487 -1.84 -24.51 0.48
N VAL A 488 -3.09 -24.89 0.64
CA VAL A 488 -4.14 -23.99 1.14
C VAL A 488 -3.97 -23.93 2.64
N CYS A 489 -3.56 -22.78 3.17
CA CYS A 489 -3.20 -22.62 4.58
C CYS A 489 -4.35 -23.04 5.52
N SER A 490 -4.13 -24.09 6.32
CA SER A 490 -4.76 -24.26 7.64
C SER A 490 -3.96 -23.44 8.65
N CYS A 491 -4.65 -22.69 9.51
CA CYS A 491 -4.09 -21.68 10.42
C CYS A 491 -3.20 -22.22 11.56
N PHE A 492 -2.66 -23.44 11.48
CA PHE A 492 -1.79 -24.02 12.50
C PHE A 492 -0.50 -24.60 11.90
N TRP A 493 0.56 -23.79 11.90
CA TRP A 493 1.95 -24.28 11.84
C TRP A 493 2.78 -23.53 12.87
N GLY A 494 2.38 -23.74 14.13
CA GLY A 494 3.00 -23.21 15.33
C GLY A 494 2.75 -24.16 16.50
N GLY A 495 3.04 -25.44 16.31
CA GLY A 495 3.23 -26.40 17.39
C GLY A 495 4.71 -26.73 17.41
N GLY A 496 5.44 -26.18 18.38
CA GLY A 496 6.82 -26.60 18.63
C GLY A 496 6.82 -28.10 18.94
N MET A 497 7.80 -28.80 18.39
CA MET A 497 8.22 -30.09 18.94
C MET A 497 8.67 -29.82 20.38
N VAL A 498 7.84 -30.23 21.33
CA VAL A 498 8.28 -30.49 22.70
C VAL A 498 8.71 -31.95 22.67
N ASN A 499 9.99 -32.20 22.98
CA ASN A 499 10.50 -33.53 23.26
C ASN A 499 9.78 -34.15 24.46
#